data_AF-A0A2K5CKN7-F1
#
_entry.id   AF-A0A2K5CKN7-F1
#
_cell.length_a   1.000
_cell.length_b   1.000
_cell.length_c   1.000
_cell.angle_alpha   90.00
_cell.angle_beta   90.00
_cell.angle_gamma   90.00
#
_symmetry.space_group_name_H-M   'P 1'
#
loop_
_entity.id
_entity.type
_entity.pdbx_description
1 polymer ?
#
loop_
_entity_poly.entity_id
_entity_poly.type
_entity_poly.pdbx_seq_one_letter_code
_entity_poly.pdbx_strand_id
1 'polypeptide(L)' 'LLLPRSWTYGITRGGRVFFINEEAKSTTWLHPVTGEAVVTGHRRQSTDLPTGWEEAYTFEGARYYIK' A
#
# COMPACT_ATOMS: atom_id res chain seq x y z
N LEU A 1 -0.06 -12.16 -7.67
CA LEU A 1 -1.50 -11.83 -7.70
C LEU A 1 -1.82 -11.29 -9.08
N LEU A 2 -2.79 -11.86 -9.78
CA LEU A 2 -3.17 -11.40 -11.13
C LEU A 2 -3.95 -10.10 -11.02
N LEU A 3 -3.60 -9.12 -11.85
CA LEU A 3 -4.30 -7.84 -11.93
C LEU A 3 -5.31 -7.85 -13.09
N PRO A 4 -6.45 -7.14 -12.97
CA PRO A 4 -7.34 -6.90 -14.09
C PRO A 4 -6.63 -6.14 -15.22
N ARG A 5 -7.19 -6.21 -16.44
CA ARG A 5 -6.54 -5.70 -17.67
C ARG A 5 -6.09 -4.23 -17.62
N SER A 6 -6.83 -3.36 -16.94
CA SER A 6 -6.53 -1.92 -16.81
C SER A 6 -5.68 -1.58 -15.59
N TRP A 7 -5.17 -2.59 -14.87
CA TRP A 7 -4.43 -2.41 -13.64
C TRP A 7 -2.97 -2.85 -13.78
N THR A 8 -2.07 -2.02 -13.27
CA THR A 8 -0.66 -2.35 -13.08
C THR A 8 -0.25 -2.03 -11.64
N TYR A 9 1.01 -2.27 -11.28
CA TYR A 9 1.53 -1.91 -9.97
C TYR A 9 2.92 -1.28 -10.09
N GLY A 10 3.27 -0.47 -9.10
CA GLY A 10 4.60 0.08 -8.92
C GLY A 10 5.14 -0.20 -7.52
N ILE A 11 6.44 0.02 -7.34
CA ILE A 11 7.12 -0.07 -6.05
C ILE A 11 7.75 1.30 -5.75
N THR A 12 7.41 1.88 -4.61
CA THR A 12 8.03 3.13 -4.14
C THR A 12 9.49 2.91 -3.74
N ARG A 13 10.26 4.00 -3.59
CA ARG A 13 11.64 3.91 -3.07
C ARG A 13 11.73 3.24 -1.69
N GLY A 14 10.68 3.34 -0.87
CA GLY A 14 10.58 2.69 0.43
C GLY A 14 10.13 1.23 0.38
N GLY A 15 10.07 0.62 -0.81
CA GLY A 15 9.70 -0.79 -0.99
C GLY A 15 8.20 -1.08 -0.94
N ARG A 16 7.34 -0.06 -0.76
CA ARG A 16 5.88 -0.24 -0.74
C ARG A 16 5.29 -0.42 -2.14
N VAL A 17 4.38 -1.38 -2.29
CA VAL A 17 3.63 -1.61 -3.52
C VAL A 17 2.40 -0.69 -3.54
N PHE A 18 2.12 -0.12 -4.71
CA PHE A 18 0.86 0.58 -5.00
C PHE A 18 0.33 0.11 -6.36
N PHE A 19 -0.98 0.25 -6.55
CA PHE A 19 -1.69 -0.16 -7.75
C PHE A 19 -2.09 1.06 -8.57
N ILE A 20 -2.02 0.91 -9.89
CA ILE A 20 -2.29 1.95 -10.88
C ILE A 20 -3.48 1.49 -11.71
N ASN A 21 -4.53 2.31 -11.76
CA ASN A 21 -5.67 2.10 -12.64
C ASN A 21 -5.53 3.03 -13.86
N GLU A 22 -5.22 2.44 -15.01
CA GLU A 22 -5.02 3.17 -16.27
C GLU A 22 -6.30 3.80 -16.81
N GLU A 23 -7.47 3.22 -16.53
CA GLU A 23 -8.76 3.70 -17.01
C GLU A 23 -9.24 4.90 -16.19
N ALA A 24 -9.18 4.78 -14.86
CA ALA A 24 -9.58 5.83 -13.93
C ALA A 24 -8.49 6.89 -13.69
N LYS A 25 -7.31 6.73 -14.28
CA LYS A 25 -6.13 7.61 -14.10
C LYS A 25 -5.85 7.92 -12.63
N SER A 26 -5.82 6.86 -11.82
CA SER A 26 -5.65 6.94 -10.37
C SER A 26 -4.69 5.89 -9.84
N THR A 27 -4.22 6.11 -8.61
CA THR A 27 -3.41 5.15 -7.86
C THR A 27 -4.04 4.88 -6.50
N THR A 28 -3.78 3.68 -5.96
CA THR A 28 -4.26 3.27 -4.64
C THR A 28 -3.29 2.30 -3.99
N TRP A 29 -3.27 2.25 -2.66
CA TRP A 29 -2.52 1.25 -1.90
C TRP A 29 -3.23 -0.12 -1.86
N LEU A 30 -4.51 -0.17 -2.25
CA LEU A 30 -5.34 -1.38 -2.15
C LEU A 30 -5.33 -2.19 -3.44
N HIS A 31 -5.16 -3.49 -3.31
CA HIS A 31 -5.23 -4.41 -4.45
C HIS A 31 -6.66 -4.42 -5.02
N PRO A 32 -6.84 -4.28 -6.35
CA PRO A 32 -8.16 -4.03 -6.96
C PRO A 32 -9.17 -5.17 -6.82
N VAL A 33 -8.70 -6.38 -6.52
CA VAL A 33 -9.57 -7.56 -6.37
C VAL A 33 -9.88 -7.86 -4.90
N THR A 34 -8.90 -7.67 -4.01
CA THR A 34 -9.01 -8.09 -2.61
C THR A 34 -9.36 -6.92 -1.69
N GLY A 35 -9.14 -5.68 -2.12
CA GLY A 35 -9.27 -4.50 -1.27
C GLY A 35 -8.18 -4.36 -0.22
N GLU A 36 -7.18 -5.24 -0.23
CA GLU A 36 -6.13 -5.32 0.79
C GLU A 36 -4.82 -4.68 0.31
N ALA A 37 -4.10 -4.04 1.22
CA ALA A 37 -2.75 -3.56 0.94
C ALA A 37 -1.75 -4.72 0.90
N VAL A 38 -0.71 -4.61 0.07
CA VAL A 38 0.35 -5.62 0.03
C VAL A 38 1.29 -5.41 1.20
N VAL A 39 1.43 -6.43 2.04
CA VAL A 39 2.42 -6.44 3.13
C VAL A 39 3.82 -6.49 2.51
N THR A 40 4.50 -5.34 2.52
CA THR A 40 5.91 -5.24 2.12
C THR A 40 6.72 -5.20 3.41
N GLY A 41 7.65 -6.14 3.60
CA GLY A 41 8.34 -6.44 4.87
C GLY A 41 9.17 -5.31 5.51
N HIS A 42 8.99 -4.06 5.10
CA HIS A 42 9.62 -2.86 5.65
C HIS A 42 8.93 -2.30 6.90
N ARG A 43 7.94 -3.00 7.48
CA ARG A 43 7.10 -2.46 8.55
C ARG A 43 6.43 -3.51 9.41
N ARG A 44 6.28 -3.24 10.71
CA ARG A 44 5.45 -4.04 11.61
C ARG A 44 3.99 -3.82 11.23
N GLN A 45 3.29 -4.89 10.89
CA GLN A 45 1.83 -4.87 10.75
C GLN A 45 1.28 -4.69 12.17
N SER A 46 0.79 -3.50 12.49
CA SER A 46 0.03 -3.30 13.71
C SER A 46 -1.36 -3.87 13.43
N THR A 47 -1.74 -4.95 14.11
CA THR A 47 -3.01 -5.67 13.91
C THR A 47 -4.25 -4.82 14.18
N ASP A 48 -4.05 -3.62 14.72
CA ASP A 48 -5.11 -2.71 15.19
C ASP A 48 -5.45 -1.59 14.19
N LEU A 49 -4.85 -1.58 12.99
CA LEU A 49 -5.11 -0.55 11.99
C LEU A 49 -6.19 -0.96 10.97
N PRO A 50 -7.08 -0.04 10.53
CA PRO A 50 -8.08 -0.35 9.50
C PRO A 50 -7.44 -0.71 8.17
N THR A 51 -8.16 -1.43 7.29
CA THR A 51 -7.68 -1.80 5.95
C THR A 51 -7.14 -0.59 5.18
N GLY A 52 -5.94 -0.74 4.61
CA GLY A 52 -5.25 0.31 3.87
C GLY A 52 -4.41 1.26 4.73
N TRP A 53 -4.54 1.23 6.06
CA TRP A 53 -3.68 1.99 6.94
C TRP A 53 -2.38 1.26 7.23
N GLU A 54 -1.30 2.03 7.33
CA GLU A 54 0.01 1.51 7.73
C GLU A 54 0.62 2.37 8.83
N GLU A 55 1.30 1.71 9.78
CA GLU A 55 2.08 2.37 10.83
C GLU A 55 3.48 2.67 10.33
N ALA A 56 3.99 3.87 10.57
CA ALA A 56 5.35 4.23 10.26
C ALA A 56 6.09 5.03 11.35
N TYR A 57 7.38 5.30 11.15
CA TYR A 57 8.37 5.81 12.12
C TYR A 57 9.29 6.76 11.38
N THR A 58 9.46 7.96 11.91
CA THR A 58 10.45 8.92 11.44
C THR A 58 11.86 8.45 11.81
N PHE A 59 12.89 9.14 11.31
CA PHE A 59 14.28 8.88 11.73
C PHE A 59 14.48 9.08 13.24
N GLU A 60 13.71 9.99 13.84
CA GLU A 60 13.70 10.27 15.28
C GLU A 60 12.90 9.23 16.10
N GLY A 61 12.31 8.23 15.43
CA GLY A 61 11.51 7.18 16.08
C GLY A 61 10.06 7.55 16.35
N ALA A 62 9.58 8.71 15.89
CA ALA A 62 8.19 9.12 16.11
C ALA A 62 7.24 8.32 15.21
N ARG A 63 6.18 7.76 15.81
CA ARG A 63 5.17 6.99 15.08
C ARG A 63 4.24 7.89 14.26
N TYR A 64 3.98 7.52 13.00
CA TYR A 64 2.98 8.15 12.13
C TYR A 64 2.12 7.10 11.43
N TYR A 65 1.00 7.51 10.82
CA TYR A 65 0.09 6.61 10.11
C TYR A 65 -0.12 7.09 8.69
N ILE A 66 -0.16 6.15 7.75
CA ILE A 66 -0.32 6.41 6.32
C ILE A 66 -1.65 5.83 5.88
N LYS A 67 -2.44 6.61 5.13
CA LYS A 67 -3.67 6.18 4.45
C LYS A 67 -3.51 6.40 2.95
#